data_AF-A0A957BAT7-F1
#
_entry.id   AF-A0A957BAT7-F1
#
_cell.length_a   1.000
_cell.length_b   1.000
_cell.length_c   1.000
_cell.angle_alpha   90.00
_cell.angle_beta   90.00
_cell.angle_gamma   90.00
#
_symmetry.space_group_name_H-M   'P 1'
#
loop_
_entity.id
_entity.type
_entity.pdbx_description
1 polymer ?
#
loop_
_entity_poly.entity_id
_entity_poly.type
_entity_poly.pdbx_seq_one_letter_code
_entity_poly.pdbx_strand_id
1 'polypeptide(L)'
;MRGAHTQTEIATQVDAWTNAVDVIKSNEAAIRSFWRNGGYDTVIFTGCGSTHYLSMIAANYMQSTTGIAARAVPASELIFHPEAIYAKNSKPLLVTISRSAETTETVRAARAFKDQYGDHVVTIANYGDRPLNEFATLELIAPAGQEQSVAQTRSFSAMTVLAEGFIRVIGGQSYAQTSVKRTNADIQSLADFVEPYSNPANYSQYFYLGSGPRFGLAEEAMLKMKEMSLTYAEAYHPMEFRHGPMSMVDQQTVVVGLLGEEAYEAERTVLDEMKALGAATLCIAPHEAADYVVDASPSLPTLVQYLPMIQWLAFSRAIQKGLDPDNPRNLTSVVHLQDEFSG
;
A
#
# COMPACT_ATOMS: atom_id res chain seq x y z
N MET A 1 -14.63 22.94 -1.54
CA MET A 1 -13.24 23.27 -1.12
C MET A 1 -12.34 22.27 -1.83
N ARG A 2 -11.20 22.68 -2.41
CA ARG A 2 -10.28 21.74 -3.08
C ARG A 2 -9.74 20.76 -2.04
N GLY A 3 -9.79 19.47 -2.33
CA GLY A 3 -9.29 18.44 -1.41
C GLY A 3 -10.16 18.10 -0.20
N ALA A 4 -11.44 18.49 -0.17
CA ALA A 4 -12.31 18.22 0.99
C ALA A 4 -12.55 16.71 1.21
N HIS A 5 -12.69 15.94 0.12
CA HIS A 5 -12.86 14.50 0.21
C HIS A 5 -11.58 13.84 0.71
N THR A 6 -10.46 14.13 0.05
CA THR A 6 -9.13 13.61 0.40
C THR A 6 -8.78 13.93 1.86
N GLN A 7 -9.00 15.16 2.32
CA GLN A 7 -8.75 15.55 3.71
C GLN A 7 -9.56 14.68 4.69
N THR A 8 -10.86 14.56 4.43
CA THR A 8 -11.77 13.78 5.27
C THR A 8 -11.39 12.30 5.26
N GLU A 9 -11.03 11.78 4.09
CA GLU A 9 -10.68 10.37 3.89
C GLU A 9 -9.37 10.01 4.59
N ILE A 10 -8.34 10.88 4.54
CA ILE A 10 -7.11 10.71 5.32
C ILE A 10 -7.45 10.73 6.82
N ALA A 11 -8.23 11.71 7.28
CA ALA A 11 -8.55 11.91 8.69
C ALA A 11 -9.40 10.78 9.31
N THR A 12 -10.16 10.03 8.50
CA THR A 12 -11.08 8.98 8.94
C THR A 12 -10.55 7.56 8.76
N GLN A 13 -9.25 7.41 8.53
CA GLN A 13 -8.64 6.10 8.28
C GLN A 13 -8.81 5.09 9.42
N VAL A 14 -8.87 5.52 10.68
CA VAL A 14 -9.07 4.60 11.81
C VAL A 14 -10.40 3.86 11.70
N ASP A 15 -11.45 4.50 11.17
CA ASP A 15 -12.75 3.86 10.96
C ASP A 15 -12.64 2.74 9.91
N ALA A 16 -11.88 3.02 8.83
CA ALA A 16 -11.61 2.06 7.77
C ALA A 16 -10.74 0.87 8.27
N TRP A 17 -9.75 1.14 9.13
CA TRP A 17 -8.91 0.11 9.75
C TRP A 17 -9.71 -0.77 10.69
N THR A 18 -10.56 -0.17 11.52
CA THR A 18 -11.41 -0.89 12.48
C THR A 18 -12.34 -1.85 11.75
N ASN A 19 -13.01 -1.36 10.70
CA ASN A 19 -13.84 -2.20 9.85
C ASN A 19 -13.04 -3.35 9.20
N ALA A 20 -11.85 -3.08 8.66
CA ALA A 20 -11.00 -4.11 8.06
C ALA A 20 -10.55 -5.17 9.09
N VAL A 21 -10.25 -4.78 10.33
CA VAL A 21 -9.95 -5.72 11.42
C VAL A 21 -11.14 -6.65 11.69
N ASP A 22 -12.36 -6.09 11.77
CA ASP A 22 -13.57 -6.87 12.02
C ASP A 22 -13.90 -7.83 10.87
N VAL A 23 -13.62 -7.43 9.63
CA VAL A 23 -13.74 -8.31 8.45
C VAL A 23 -12.79 -9.51 8.58
N ILE A 24 -11.53 -9.31 8.96
CA ILE A 24 -10.58 -10.42 9.14
C ILE A 24 -11.02 -11.34 10.29
N LYS A 25 -11.43 -10.78 11.43
CA LYS A 25 -11.94 -11.58 12.56
C LYS A 25 -13.12 -12.45 12.15
N SER A 26 -14.07 -11.88 11.43
CA SER A 26 -15.29 -12.58 10.99
C SER A 26 -14.98 -13.67 9.96
N ASN A 27 -13.90 -13.52 9.20
CA ASN A 27 -13.49 -14.46 8.16
C ASN A 27 -12.33 -15.39 8.58
N GLU A 28 -11.84 -15.33 9.82
CA GLU A 28 -10.64 -16.08 10.24
C GLU A 28 -10.77 -17.59 9.96
N ALA A 29 -11.91 -18.20 10.30
CA ALA A 29 -12.16 -19.62 10.05
C ALA A 29 -12.23 -19.96 8.55
N ALA A 30 -12.84 -19.08 7.75
CA ALA A 30 -12.95 -19.25 6.30
C ALA A 30 -11.56 -19.15 5.63
N ILE A 31 -10.75 -18.17 6.02
CA ILE A 31 -9.35 -18.00 5.55
C ILE A 31 -8.55 -19.26 5.85
N ARG A 32 -8.59 -19.77 7.10
CA ARG A 32 -7.87 -21.00 7.48
C ARG A 32 -8.30 -22.22 6.69
N SER A 33 -9.61 -22.39 6.51
CA SER A 33 -10.17 -23.51 5.74
C SER A 33 -9.75 -23.44 4.27
N PHE A 34 -9.92 -22.27 3.65
CA PHE A 34 -9.51 -22.01 2.26
C PHE A 34 -8.03 -22.31 2.06
N TRP A 35 -7.17 -21.78 2.92
CA TRP A 35 -5.73 -21.96 2.84
C TRP A 35 -5.32 -23.44 2.96
N ARG A 36 -5.85 -24.15 3.98
CA ARG A 36 -5.52 -25.56 4.22
C ARG A 36 -5.93 -26.47 3.08
N ASN A 37 -7.07 -26.19 2.44
CA ASN A 37 -7.60 -27.01 1.34
C ASN A 37 -6.87 -26.72 0.02
N GLY A 38 -6.28 -25.54 -0.12
CA GLY A 38 -5.60 -25.09 -1.33
C GLY A 38 -4.27 -25.79 -1.59
N GLY A 39 -3.44 -26.00 -0.57
CA GLY A 39 -2.12 -26.63 -0.73
C GLY A 39 -1.19 -25.88 -1.68
N TYR A 40 -1.24 -24.54 -1.63
CA TYR A 40 -0.51 -23.65 -2.53
C TYR A 40 0.99 -23.66 -2.24
N ASP A 41 1.81 -23.70 -3.29
CA ASP A 41 3.27 -23.61 -3.19
C ASP A 41 3.82 -22.21 -3.50
N THR A 42 3.01 -21.37 -4.14
CA THR A 42 3.32 -19.98 -4.46
C THR A 42 2.09 -19.10 -4.34
N VAL A 43 2.28 -17.84 -3.94
CA VAL A 43 1.22 -16.82 -3.89
C VAL A 43 1.56 -15.65 -4.79
N ILE A 44 0.65 -15.30 -5.69
CA ILE A 44 0.80 -14.18 -6.60
C ILE A 44 -0.15 -13.07 -6.15
N PHE A 45 0.40 -11.91 -5.79
CA PHE A 45 -0.39 -10.72 -5.50
C PHE A 45 -0.44 -9.82 -6.74
N THR A 46 -1.61 -9.27 -7.04
CA THR A 46 -1.79 -8.43 -8.22
C THR A 46 -2.75 -7.26 -8.00
N GLY A 47 -2.49 -6.18 -8.71
CA GLY A 47 -3.29 -4.96 -8.73
C GLY A 47 -2.77 -3.99 -9.79
N CYS A 48 -3.32 -2.78 -9.81
CA CYS A 48 -2.90 -1.69 -10.70
C CYS A 48 -2.63 -0.41 -9.89
N GLY A 49 -1.59 0.35 -10.25
CA GLY A 49 -1.19 1.59 -9.56
C GLY A 49 -0.95 1.35 -8.08
N SER A 50 -1.60 2.14 -7.21
CA SER A 50 -1.55 1.95 -5.75
C SER A 50 -1.76 0.50 -5.32
N THR A 51 -2.74 -0.22 -5.89
CA THR A 51 -2.97 -1.62 -5.50
C THR A 51 -1.88 -2.61 -5.95
N HIS A 52 -1.08 -2.24 -6.96
CA HIS A 52 0.14 -2.98 -7.27
C HIS A 52 1.23 -2.77 -6.20
N TYR A 53 1.41 -1.54 -5.71
CA TYR A 53 2.34 -1.29 -4.59
C TYR A 53 1.88 -1.97 -3.31
N LEU A 54 0.58 -2.02 -3.04
CA LEU A 54 0.04 -2.84 -1.96
C LEU A 54 0.31 -4.35 -2.18
N SER A 55 0.26 -4.81 -3.43
CA SER A 55 0.65 -6.19 -3.76
C SER A 55 2.12 -6.46 -3.41
N MET A 56 3.02 -5.49 -3.61
CA MET A 56 4.44 -5.60 -3.22
C MET A 56 4.60 -5.69 -1.71
N ILE A 57 3.86 -4.88 -0.94
CA ILE A 57 3.81 -4.97 0.53
C ILE A 57 3.39 -6.39 0.93
N ALA A 58 2.27 -6.86 0.39
CA ALA A 58 1.67 -8.13 0.74
C ALA A 58 2.54 -9.34 0.35
N ALA A 59 3.17 -9.32 -0.82
CA ALA A 59 4.06 -10.39 -1.26
C ALA A 59 5.28 -10.52 -0.35
N ASN A 60 5.94 -9.41 -0.02
CA ASN A 60 7.09 -9.42 0.89
C ASN A 60 6.69 -9.90 2.29
N TYR A 61 5.55 -9.39 2.80
CA TYR A 61 5.04 -9.77 4.12
C TYR A 61 4.58 -11.24 4.16
N MET A 62 3.96 -11.76 3.10
CA MET A 62 3.56 -13.16 2.97
C MET A 62 4.76 -14.09 3.08
N GLN A 63 5.82 -13.83 2.29
CA GLN A 63 6.99 -14.68 2.28
C GLN A 63 7.77 -14.63 3.59
N SER A 64 7.96 -13.43 4.17
CA SER A 64 8.65 -13.30 5.46
C SER A 64 7.87 -13.91 6.63
N THR A 65 6.53 -13.88 6.58
CA THR A 65 5.67 -14.44 7.65
C THR A 65 5.50 -15.96 7.53
N THR A 66 5.40 -16.50 6.32
CA THR A 66 4.97 -17.90 6.10
C THR A 66 6.06 -18.79 5.50
N GLY A 67 7.13 -18.20 4.96
CA GLY A 67 8.17 -18.92 4.21
C GLY A 67 7.75 -19.34 2.80
N ILE A 68 6.53 -19.06 2.38
CA ILE A 68 6.01 -19.46 1.07
C ILE A 68 6.43 -18.43 0.02
N ALA A 69 6.87 -18.93 -1.14
CA ALA A 69 7.25 -18.07 -2.25
C ALA A 69 6.09 -17.14 -2.61
N ALA A 70 6.34 -15.83 -2.58
CA ALA A 70 5.34 -14.85 -2.93
C ALA A 70 5.95 -13.76 -3.81
N ARG A 71 5.18 -13.32 -4.79
CA ARG A 71 5.59 -12.24 -5.71
C ARG A 71 4.41 -11.34 -6.03
N ALA A 72 4.72 -10.06 -6.24
CA ALA A 72 3.79 -9.07 -6.72
C ALA A 72 4.06 -8.80 -8.20
N VAL A 73 3.00 -8.67 -8.98
CA VAL A 73 3.08 -8.29 -10.40
C VAL A 73 1.94 -7.33 -10.74
N PRO A 74 2.14 -6.38 -11.68
CA PRO A 74 1.02 -5.64 -12.24
C PRO A 74 0.03 -6.59 -12.92
N ALA A 75 -1.27 -6.28 -12.89
CA ALA A 75 -2.29 -7.18 -13.46
C ALA A 75 -2.10 -7.47 -14.95
N SER A 76 -1.59 -6.50 -15.72
CA SER A 76 -1.29 -6.67 -17.15
C SER A 76 -0.24 -7.77 -17.41
N GLU A 77 0.74 -7.95 -16.53
CA GLU A 77 1.80 -8.95 -16.70
C GLU A 77 1.21 -10.37 -16.66
N LEU A 78 0.17 -10.60 -15.85
CA LEU A 78 -0.53 -11.88 -15.79
C LEU A 78 -1.21 -12.28 -17.10
N ILE A 79 -1.48 -11.29 -17.97
CA ILE A 79 -2.14 -11.48 -19.25
C ILE A 79 -1.10 -11.57 -20.37
N PHE A 80 -0.13 -10.64 -20.38
CA PHE A 80 0.80 -10.50 -21.50
C PHE A 80 2.06 -11.37 -21.39
N HIS A 81 2.50 -11.69 -20.17
CA HIS A 81 3.72 -12.45 -19.91
C HIS A 81 3.54 -13.56 -18.85
N PRO A 82 2.47 -14.38 -18.91
CA PRO A 82 2.15 -15.34 -17.87
C PRO A 82 3.26 -16.37 -17.60
N GLU A 83 4.05 -16.74 -18.62
CA GLU A 83 5.16 -17.69 -18.52
C GLU A 83 6.35 -17.19 -17.72
N ALA A 84 6.52 -15.87 -17.56
CA ALA A 84 7.50 -15.27 -16.66
C ALA A 84 7.03 -15.24 -15.20
N ILE A 85 5.77 -15.64 -14.97
CA ILE A 85 5.08 -15.46 -13.69
C ILE A 85 4.80 -16.79 -13.03
N TYR A 86 4.11 -17.66 -13.76
CA TYR A 86 3.70 -18.95 -13.25
C TYR A 86 4.77 -20.00 -13.55
N ALA A 87 5.35 -20.56 -12.49
CA ALA A 87 6.29 -21.66 -12.65
C ALA A 87 5.54 -22.90 -13.16
N LYS A 88 6.20 -23.66 -14.04
CA LYS A 88 5.66 -24.92 -14.56
C LYS A 88 5.40 -25.88 -13.39
N ASN A 89 4.23 -26.51 -13.39
CA ASN A 89 3.76 -27.43 -12.35
C ASN A 89 3.59 -26.80 -10.95
N SER A 90 3.62 -25.47 -10.83
CA SER A 90 3.25 -24.80 -9.58
C SER A 90 1.75 -24.91 -9.30
N LYS A 91 1.38 -24.75 -8.03
CA LYS A 91 0.00 -24.62 -7.58
C LYS A 91 -0.21 -23.22 -7.00
N PRO A 92 -0.40 -22.20 -7.87
CA PRO A 92 -0.49 -20.83 -7.43
C PRO A 92 -1.82 -20.53 -6.73
N LEU A 93 -1.76 -19.64 -5.75
CA LEU A 93 -2.90 -18.83 -5.30
C LEU A 93 -2.78 -17.45 -5.95
N LEU A 94 -3.85 -16.94 -6.55
CA LEU A 94 -3.94 -15.54 -6.97
C LEU A 94 -4.66 -14.72 -5.90
N VAL A 95 -4.03 -13.65 -5.42
CA VAL A 95 -4.65 -12.64 -4.57
C VAL A 95 -4.76 -11.35 -5.36
N THR A 96 -5.98 -10.98 -5.73
CA THR A 96 -6.25 -9.72 -6.42
C THR A 96 -6.57 -8.64 -5.41
N ILE A 97 -5.99 -7.46 -5.62
CA ILE A 97 -6.21 -6.29 -4.78
C ILE A 97 -6.74 -5.18 -5.69
N SER A 98 -7.94 -4.68 -5.41
CA SER A 98 -8.56 -3.62 -6.19
C SER A 98 -9.53 -2.82 -5.33
N ARG A 99 -9.36 -1.49 -5.27
CA ARG A 99 -10.33 -0.62 -4.58
C ARG A 99 -11.74 -0.89 -5.10
N SER A 100 -11.96 -0.63 -6.39
CA SER A 100 -13.28 -0.66 -7.03
C SER A 100 -13.77 -2.06 -7.40
N ALA A 101 -12.88 -3.06 -7.45
CA ALA A 101 -13.20 -4.39 -7.97
C ALA A 101 -13.77 -4.37 -9.41
N GLU A 102 -13.43 -3.33 -10.19
CA GLU A 102 -13.92 -3.10 -11.56
C GLU A 102 -12.78 -2.87 -12.58
N THR A 103 -11.53 -2.67 -12.13
CA THR A 103 -10.38 -2.40 -13.00
C THR A 103 -10.23 -3.49 -14.05
N THR A 104 -10.32 -3.12 -15.34
CA THR A 104 -10.41 -4.08 -16.45
C THR A 104 -9.25 -5.07 -16.48
N GLU A 105 -8.02 -4.60 -16.27
CA GLU A 105 -6.83 -5.45 -16.24
C GLU A 105 -6.91 -6.48 -15.11
N THR A 106 -7.29 -6.06 -13.90
CA THR A 106 -7.41 -6.98 -12.75
C THR A 106 -8.52 -8.00 -12.96
N VAL A 107 -9.66 -7.58 -13.51
CA VAL A 107 -10.78 -8.49 -13.85
C VAL A 107 -10.35 -9.53 -14.89
N ARG A 108 -9.68 -9.09 -15.95
CA ARG A 108 -9.17 -9.98 -17.00
C ARG A 108 -8.11 -10.94 -16.48
N ALA A 109 -7.21 -10.48 -15.61
CA ALA A 109 -6.21 -11.32 -14.97
C ALA A 109 -6.85 -12.39 -14.07
N ALA A 110 -7.85 -12.03 -13.27
CA ALA A 110 -8.57 -12.97 -12.42
C ALA A 110 -9.31 -14.03 -13.23
N ARG A 111 -9.98 -13.61 -14.32
CA ARG A 111 -10.64 -14.52 -15.26
C ARG A 111 -9.66 -15.50 -15.90
N ALA A 112 -8.58 -14.99 -16.51
CA ALA A 112 -7.58 -15.83 -17.17
C ALA A 112 -6.94 -16.82 -16.20
N PHE A 113 -6.66 -16.38 -14.98
CA PHE A 113 -6.15 -17.26 -13.92
C PHE A 113 -7.16 -18.34 -13.54
N LYS A 114 -8.44 -17.99 -13.35
CA LYS A 114 -9.49 -18.95 -13.02
C LYS A 114 -9.70 -19.99 -14.12
N ASP A 115 -9.66 -19.56 -15.38
CA ASP A 115 -9.76 -20.45 -16.54
C ASP A 115 -8.60 -21.48 -16.59
N GLN A 116 -7.42 -21.09 -16.11
CA GLN A 116 -6.21 -21.94 -16.12
C GLN A 116 -6.03 -22.79 -14.85
N TYR A 117 -6.29 -22.23 -13.68
CA TYR A 117 -5.95 -22.80 -12.37
C TYR A 117 -7.17 -23.12 -11.48
N GLY A 118 -8.38 -22.74 -11.90
CA GLY A 118 -9.61 -23.00 -11.17
C GLY A 118 -9.87 -22.04 -10.00
N ASP A 119 -10.61 -22.52 -8.99
CA ASP A 119 -11.09 -21.74 -7.84
C ASP A 119 -9.98 -21.51 -6.78
N HIS A 120 -8.93 -20.81 -7.20
CA HIS A 120 -7.76 -20.48 -6.38
C HIS A 120 -7.52 -18.96 -6.37
N VAL A 121 -8.59 -18.20 -6.17
CA VAL A 121 -8.57 -16.73 -6.21
C VAL A 121 -9.09 -16.14 -4.90
N VAL A 122 -8.34 -15.21 -4.32
CA VAL A 122 -8.78 -14.34 -3.23
C VAL A 122 -8.90 -12.92 -3.77
N THR A 123 -9.97 -12.21 -3.41
CA THR A 123 -10.13 -10.79 -3.75
C THR A 123 -10.16 -9.95 -2.48
N ILE A 124 -9.27 -8.96 -2.42
CA ILE A 124 -9.22 -7.92 -1.40
C ILE A 124 -9.68 -6.60 -2.04
N ALA A 125 -10.75 -6.01 -1.52
CA ALA A 125 -11.35 -4.81 -2.09
C ALA A 125 -12.09 -3.94 -1.07
N ASN A 126 -12.55 -2.75 -1.50
CA ASN A 126 -13.43 -1.90 -0.72
C ASN A 126 -14.88 -1.94 -1.21
N TYR A 127 -15.09 -2.19 -2.50
CA TYR A 127 -16.40 -2.42 -3.10
C TYR A 127 -16.60 -3.91 -3.34
N GLY A 128 -17.74 -4.44 -2.90
CA GLY A 128 -18.21 -5.80 -3.20
C GLY A 128 -19.29 -5.78 -4.28
N ASP A 129 -19.73 -6.98 -4.71
CA ASP A 129 -20.73 -7.17 -5.76
C ASP A 129 -20.34 -6.52 -7.11
N ARG A 130 -19.05 -6.62 -7.48
CA ARG A 130 -18.47 -6.06 -8.70
C ARG A 130 -17.91 -7.16 -9.63
N PRO A 131 -17.58 -6.85 -10.90
CA PRO A 131 -17.14 -7.86 -11.86
C PRO A 131 -15.95 -8.70 -11.41
N LEU A 132 -15.01 -8.14 -10.63
CA LEU A 132 -13.86 -8.91 -10.12
C LEU A 132 -14.29 -9.99 -9.10
N ASN A 133 -15.36 -9.73 -8.34
CA ASN A 133 -15.85 -10.63 -7.29
C ASN A 133 -16.36 -11.95 -7.86
N GLU A 134 -16.90 -11.97 -9.09
CA GLU A 134 -17.38 -13.19 -9.76
C GLU A 134 -16.30 -14.28 -9.92
N PHE A 135 -15.02 -13.88 -9.95
CA PHE A 135 -13.89 -14.79 -10.09
C PHE A 135 -13.31 -15.24 -8.75
N ALA A 136 -13.69 -14.59 -7.65
CA ALA A 136 -13.16 -14.87 -6.33
C ALA A 136 -13.73 -16.17 -5.74
N THR A 137 -12.88 -16.92 -5.04
CA THR A 137 -13.28 -18.05 -4.19
C THR A 137 -13.44 -17.60 -2.73
N LEU A 138 -12.66 -16.62 -2.32
CA LEU A 138 -12.77 -15.95 -1.02
C LEU A 138 -12.67 -14.44 -1.24
N GLU A 139 -13.56 -13.70 -0.59
CA GLU A 139 -13.62 -12.25 -0.67
C GLU A 139 -13.39 -11.62 0.70
N LEU A 140 -12.52 -10.62 0.74
CA LEU A 140 -12.26 -9.79 1.91
C LEU A 140 -12.56 -8.35 1.50
N ILE A 141 -13.73 -7.86 1.91
CA ILE A 141 -14.24 -6.55 1.51
C ILE A 141 -14.30 -5.65 2.74
N ALA A 142 -13.71 -4.45 2.66
CA ALA A 142 -13.79 -3.42 3.69
C ALA A 142 -14.55 -2.17 3.18
N PRO A 143 -15.89 -2.14 3.32
CA PRO A 143 -16.73 -1.05 2.81
C PRO A 143 -16.42 0.32 3.42
N ALA A 144 -15.95 0.37 4.68
CA ALA A 144 -15.60 1.65 5.32
C ALA A 144 -14.38 2.33 4.68
N GLY A 145 -13.61 1.61 3.86
CA GLY A 145 -12.53 2.16 3.04
C GLY A 145 -12.97 2.71 1.68
N GLN A 146 -14.24 2.60 1.29
CA GLN A 146 -14.74 3.22 0.05
C GLN A 146 -14.54 4.73 0.11
N GLU A 147 -14.14 5.38 -0.97
CA GLU A 147 -13.76 6.80 -0.92
C GLU A 147 -14.15 7.49 -2.24
N GLN A 148 -14.33 8.81 -2.20
CA GLN A 148 -14.75 9.64 -3.32
C GLN A 148 -13.55 10.25 -4.05
N SER A 149 -12.44 10.53 -3.35
CA SER A 149 -11.23 11.05 -4.00
C SER A 149 -10.71 10.06 -5.04
N VAL A 150 -10.20 10.60 -6.15
CA VAL A 150 -9.49 9.80 -7.15
C VAL A 150 -8.22 9.20 -6.54
N ALA A 151 -7.47 10.00 -5.76
CA ALA A 151 -6.24 9.56 -5.13
C ALA A 151 -6.54 8.66 -3.92
N GLN A 152 -6.02 7.42 -3.96
CA GLN A 152 -6.34 6.44 -2.92
C GLN A 152 -5.74 6.80 -1.56
N THR A 153 -6.56 6.78 -0.50
CA THR A 153 -6.09 7.03 0.87
C THR A 153 -6.64 5.98 1.84
N ARG A 154 -7.87 6.15 2.33
CA ARG A 154 -8.48 5.19 3.26
C ARG A 154 -8.76 3.84 2.63
N SER A 155 -9.03 3.79 1.33
CA SER A 155 -9.19 2.54 0.58
C SER A 155 -7.94 1.67 0.66
N PHE A 156 -6.79 2.24 0.28
CA PHE A 156 -5.48 1.60 0.35
C PHE A 156 -5.17 1.13 1.76
N SER A 157 -5.45 1.98 2.76
CA SER A 157 -5.16 1.66 4.15
C SER A 157 -6.00 0.50 4.68
N ALA A 158 -7.30 0.43 4.34
CA ALA A 158 -8.16 -0.68 4.70
C ALA A 158 -7.72 -1.98 4.01
N MET A 159 -7.41 -1.93 2.71
CA MET A 159 -6.89 -3.10 1.99
C MET A 159 -5.53 -3.55 2.54
N THR A 160 -4.70 -2.64 3.06
CA THR A 160 -3.45 -2.98 3.76
C THR A 160 -3.73 -3.80 5.01
N VAL A 161 -4.70 -3.38 5.83
CA VAL A 161 -5.12 -4.14 7.03
C VAL A 161 -5.70 -5.50 6.66
N LEU A 162 -6.50 -5.58 5.59
CA LEU A 162 -7.03 -6.85 5.10
C LEU A 162 -5.93 -7.80 4.63
N ALA A 163 -4.97 -7.31 3.83
CA ALA A 163 -3.86 -8.11 3.34
C ALA A 163 -2.96 -8.60 4.49
N GLU A 164 -2.59 -7.71 5.42
CA GLU A 164 -1.81 -8.06 6.60
C GLU A 164 -2.54 -9.11 7.46
N GLY A 165 -3.84 -8.91 7.71
CA GLY A 165 -4.64 -9.84 8.49
C GLY A 165 -4.80 -11.21 7.82
N PHE A 166 -5.04 -11.25 6.51
CA PHE A 166 -5.09 -12.49 5.72
C PHE A 166 -3.78 -13.28 5.86
N ILE A 167 -2.65 -12.62 5.68
CA ILE A 167 -1.31 -13.21 5.78
C ILE A 167 -1.03 -13.72 7.20
N ARG A 168 -1.36 -12.93 8.24
CA ARG A 168 -1.15 -13.32 9.64
C ARG A 168 -1.97 -14.54 10.03
N VAL A 169 -3.23 -14.62 9.58
CA VAL A 169 -4.08 -15.79 9.80
C VAL A 169 -3.48 -17.03 9.13
N ILE A 170 -3.00 -16.90 7.89
CA ILE A 170 -2.29 -17.99 7.18
C ILE A 170 -1.01 -18.40 7.92
N GLY A 171 -0.26 -17.43 8.43
CA GLY A 171 0.93 -17.64 9.27
C GLY A 171 0.65 -18.22 10.66
N GLY A 172 -0.59 -18.65 10.94
CA GLY A 172 -0.96 -19.32 12.18
C GLY A 172 -1.29 -18.39 13.35
N GLN A 173 -1.29 -17.07 13.14
CA GLN A 173 -1.62 -16.11 14.20
C GLN A 173 -3.13 -15.98 14.37
N SER A 174 -3.61 -15.84 15.61
CA SER A 174 -5.02 -15.48 15.85
C SER A 174 -5.21 -13.98 15.69
N TYR A 175 -6.32 -13.59 15.07
CA TYR A 175 -6.67 -12.17 14.89
C TYR A 175 -7.73 -11.69 15.91
N ALA A 176 -8.20 -12.57 16.80
CA ALA A 176 -9.29 -12.31 17.74
C ALA A 176 -9.02 -11.10 18.66
N GLN A 177 -7.76 -10.94 19.11
CA GLN A 177 -7.35 -9.86 20.01
C GLN A 177 -6.78 -8.63 19.28
N THR A 178 -6.74 -8.64 17.95
CA THR A 178 -6.29 -7.49 17.18
C THR A 178 -7.30 -6.35 17.31
N SER A 179 -6.83 -5.12 17.50
CA SER A 179 -7.68 -3.92 17.55
C SER A 179 -6.95 -2.73 16.96
N VAL A 180 -7.63 -1.60 16.79
CA VAL A 180 -6.99 -0.34 16.40
C VAL A 180 -6.99 0.56 17.63
N LYS A 181 -5.81 0.91 18.15
CA LYS A 181 -5.67 1.77 19.34
C LYS A 181 -5.60 3.27 19.01
N ARG A 182 -5.29 3.62 17.76
CA ARG A 182 -5.25 5.01 17.28
C ARG A 182 -6.67 5.56 17.16
N THR A 183 -6.79 6.89 17.24
CA THR A 183 -8.03 7.65 17.01
C THR A 183 -7.92 8.49 15.75
N ASN A 184 -9.07 8.91 15.18
CA ASN A 184 -9.08 9.86 14.06
C ASN A 184 -8.39 11.20 14.44
N ALA A 185 -8.41 11.58 15.72
CA ALA A 185 -7.69 12.77 16.20
C ALA A 185 -6.16 12.59 16.13
N ASP A 186 -5.64 11.40 16.45
CA ASP A 186 -4.22 11.09 16.28
C ASP A 186 -3.82 11.23 14.82
N ILE A 187 -4.65 10.74 13.90
CA ILE A 187 -4.40 10.87 12.46
C ILE A 187 -4.47 12.33 12.00
N GLN A 188 -5.46 13.08 12.45
CA GLN A 188 -5.62 14.49 12.09
C GLN A 188 -4.45 15.35 12.57
N SER A 189 -3.87 15.04 13.73
CA SER A 189 -2.72 15.77 14.30
C SER A 189 -1.47 15.74 13.42
N LEU A 190 -1.36 14.73 12.53
CA LEU A 190 -0.23 14.60 11.62
C LEU A 190 -0.22 15.68 10.53
N ALA A 191 -1.35 16.32 10.24
CA ALA A 191 -1.43 17.40 9.27
C ALA A 191 -0.50 18.56 9.65
N ASP A 192 -0.48 18.94 10.92
CA ASP A 192 0.38 19.99 11.45
C ASP A 192 1.84 19.53 11.53
N PHE A 193 2.05 18.25 11.86
CA PHE A 193 3.39 17.66 11.97
C PHE A 193 4.17 17.68 10.64
N VAL A 194 3.49 17.44 9.52
CA VAL A 194 4.14 17.38 8.19
C VAL A 194 4.22 18.71 7.47
N GLU A 195 3.50 19.74 7.95
CA GLU A 195 3.46 21.07 7.33
C GLU A 195 4.84 21.69 7.06
N PRO A 196 5.84 21.58 7.96
CA PRO A 196 7.18 22.12 7.73
C PRO A 196 7.90 21.50 6.52
N TYR A 197 7.46 20.33 6.06
CA TYR A 197 8.04 19.58 4.96
C TYR A 197 7.29 19.76 3.63
N SER A 198 6.17 20.52 3.58
CA SER A 198 5.32 20.61 2.37
C SER A 198 5.47 21.91 1.55
N ASN A 199 6.31 22.85 1.99
CA ASN A 199 6.38 24.19 1.40
C ASN A 199 7.02 24.24 -0.01
N PRO A 200 6.30 24.71 -1.06
CA PRO A 200 6.85 24.79 -2.41
C PRO A 200 8.00 25.77 -2.61
N ALA A 201 8.12 26.78 -1.75
CA ALA A 201 9.25 27.70 -1.80
C ALA A 201 10.55 27.04 -1.30
N ASN A 202 10.43 26.04 -0.43
CA ASN A 202 11.57 25.39 0.21
C ASN A 202 11.99 24.12 -0.52
N TYR A 203 11.03 23.29 -0.96
CA TYR A 203 11.32 21.96 -1.48
C TYR A 203 10.77 21.71 -2.88
N SER A 204 11.62 21.14 -3.73
CA SER A 204 11.32 20.82 -5.13
C SER A 204 11.15 19.32 -5.36
N GLN A 205 11.75 18.48 -4.51
CA GLN A 205 11.81 17.02 -4.70
C GLN A 205 11.75 16.23 -3.38
N TYR A 206 11.20 15.02 -3.48
CA TYR A 206 10.97 14.11 -2.35
C TYR A 206 11.52 12.72 -2.66
N PHE A 207 12.31 12.15 -1.76
CA PHE A 207 12.71 10.75 -1.82
C PHE A 207 12.08 9.98 -0.67
N TYR A 208 11.49 8.84 -0.98
CA TYR A 208 10.90 7.93 0.00
C TYR A 208 11.76 6.67 0.09
N LEU A 209 12.33 6.42 1.27
CA LEU A 209 13.22 5.29 1.49
C LEU A 209 12.51 4.22 2.30
N GLY A 210 12.50 2.98 1.82
CA GLY A 210 11.86 1.88 2.53
C GLY A 210 12.43 0.52 2.12
N SER A 211 12.40 -0.45 3.03
CA SER A 211 12.90 -1.80 2.82
C SER A 211 11.88 -2.86 3.20
N GLY A 212 12.08 -4.09 2.70
CA GLY A 212 11.15 -5.19 2.94
C GLY A 212 9.72 -4.80 2.52
N PRO A 213 8.70 -5.01 3.38
CA PRO A 213 7.33 -4.64 3.05
C PRO A 213 7.15 -3.10 2.97
N ARG A 214 8.03 -2.31 3.61
CA ARG A 214 7.95 -0.85 3.58
C ARG A 214 8.44 -0.24 2.27
N PHE A 215 9.12 -1.01 1.40
CA PHE A 215 9.43 -0.51 0.05
C PHE A 215 8.15 -0.27 -0.76
N GLY A 216 7.14 -1.15 -0.65
CA GLY A 216 5.83 -0.90 -1.28
C GLY A 216 5.10 0.31 -0.68
N LEU A 217 5.33 0.63 0.61
CA LEU A 217 4.82 1.87 1.21
C LEU A 217 5.55 3.11 0.66
N ALA A 218 6.85 3.02 0.39
CA ALA A 218 7.63 4.11 -0.21
C ALA A 218 7.17 4.40 -1.66
N GLU A 219 6.91 3.35 -2.44
CA GLU A 219 6.34 3.47 -3.78
C GLU A 219 4.94 4.11 -3.76
N GLU A 220 4.08 3.74 -2.81
CA GLU A 220 2.78 4.41 -2.63
C GLU A 220 2.95 5.89 -2.23
N ALA A 221 3.86 6.20 -1.31
CA ALA A 221 4.14 7.57 -0.91
C ALA A 221 4.61 8.44 -2.08
N MET A 222 5.52 7.91 -2.89
CA MET A 222 5.96 8.52 -4.14
C MET A 222 4.77 8.78 -5.06
N LEU A 223 3.89 7.79 -5.24
CA LEU A 223 2.72 7.93 -6.10
C LEU A 223 1.76 9.01 -5.59
N LYS A 224 1.44 9.05 -4.28
CA LYS A 224 0.58 10.11 -3.71
C LYS A 224 1.16 11.50 -3.92
N MET A 225 2.47 11.67 -3.71
CA MET A 225 3.14 12.94 -3.94
C MET A 225 3.03 13.38 -5.41
N LYS A 226 3.19 12.45 -6.36
CA LYS A 226 3.02 12.70 -7.80
C LYS A 226 1.57 13.03 -8.16
N GLU A 227 0.63 12.18 -7.77
CA GLU A 227 -0.79 12.30 -8.13
C GLU A 227 -1.42 13.57 -7.54
N MET A 228 -1.27 13.78 -6.23
CA MET A 228 -1.94 14.89 -5.55
C MET A 228 -1.28 16.24 -5.87
N SER A 229 0.05 16.27 -5.95
CA SER A 229 0.79 17.54 -5.93
C SER A 229 1.60 17.85 -7.19
N LEU A 230 1.71 16.94 -8.15
CA LEU A 230 2.56 17.10 -9.34
C LEU A 230 4.02 17.47 -8.96
N THR A 231 4.52 16.88 -7.88
CA THR A 231 5.89 17.12 -7.39
C THR A 231 6.75 15.91 -7.74
N TYR A 232 7.99 16.17 -8.14
CA TYR A 232 8.94 15.10 -8.40
C TYR A 232 9.19 14.31 -7.11
N ALA A 233 9.02 13.00 -7.21
CA ALA A 233 9.23 12.09 -6.11
C ALA A 233 9.74 10.75 -6.62
N GLU A 234 10.61 10.09 -5.86
CA GLU A 234 11.09 8.74 -6.17
C GLU A 234 11.20 7.88 -4.92
N ALA A 235 11.01 6.57 -5.08
CA ALA A 235 11.14 5.59 -4.01
C ALA A 235 12.40 4.76 -4.21
N TYR A 236 13.13 4.50 -3.12
CA TYR A 236 14.35 3.70 -3.15
C TYR A 236 14.47 2.79 -1.93
N HIS A 237 15.19 1.69 -2.11
CA HIS A 237 15.73 0.97 -0.96
C HIS A 237 16.83 1.85 -0.31
N PRO A 238 16.88 1.97 1.03
CA PRO A 238 17.81 2.89 1.68
C PRO A 238 19.28 2.67 1.32
N MET A 239 19.71 1.41 1.20
CA MET A 239 21.09 1.09 0.81
C MET A 239 21.37 1.45 -0.67
N GLU A 240 20.43 1.10 -1.56
CA GLU A 240 20.52 1.41 -3.00
C GLU A 240 20.53 2.91 -3.29
N PHE A 241 19.97 3.73 -2.40
CA PHE A 241 19.99 5.18 -2.54
C PHE A 241 21.43 5.75 -2.58
N ARG A 242 22.39 5.08 -1.92
CA ARG A 242 23.82 5.46 -1.99
C ARG A 242 24.47 5.18 -3.33
N HIS A 243 23.89 4.29 -4.14
CA HIS A 243 24.48 3.80 -5.37
C HIS A 243 24.08 4.65 -6.58
N GLY A 244 24.12 5.98 -6.43
CA GLY A 244 23.81 6.94 -7.48
C GLY A 244 22.74 7.97 -7.08
N PRO A 245 21.53 7.55 -6.69
CA PRO A 245 20.42 8.47 -6.45
C PRO A 245 20.71 9.60 -5.46
N MET A 246 21.52 9.35 -4.42
CA MET A 246 21.94 10.38 -3.45
C MET A 246 22.64 11.59 -4.08
N SER A 247 23.16 11.49 -5.32
CA SER A 247 23.76 12.63 -6.03
C SER A 247 22.76 13.75 -6.32
N MET A 248 21.46 13.45 -6.28
CA MET A 248 20.40 14.42 -6.49
C MET A 248 20.10 15.24 -5.23
N VAL A 249 20.63 14.85 -4.06
CA VAL A 249 20.27 15.46 -2.77
C VAL A 249 20.91 16.84 -2.60
N ASP A 250 20.08 17.80 -2.20
CA ASP A 250 20.44 19.19 -1.92
C ASP A 250 19.54 19.83 -0.83
N GLN A 251 19.67 21.14 -0.61
CA GLN A 251 18.86 21.88 0.37
C GLN A 251 17.37 21.99 0.04
N GLN A 252 16.96 21.67 -1.20
CA GLN A 252 15.57 21.68 -1.64
C GLN A 252 14.95 20.27 -1.64
N THR A 253 15.64 19.31 -1.01
CA THR A 253 15.25 17.91 -0.96
C THR A 253 14.63 17.54 0.39
N VAL A 254 13.54 16.77 0.35
CA VAL A 254 13.01 16.06 1.52
C VAL A 254 13.25 14.57 1.36
N VAL A 255 13.83 13.92 2.36
CA VAL A 255 14.02 12.46 2.40
C VAL A 255 13.20 11.87 3.55
N VAL A 256 12.19 11.07 3.22
CA VAL A 256 11.32 10.40 4.21
C VAL A 256 11.72 8.93 4.30
N GLY A 257 12.20 8.49 5.46
CA GLY A 257 12.53 7.10 5.73
C GLY A 257 11.40 6.34 6.43
N LEU A 258 10.96 5.25 5.83
CA LEU A 258 10.01 4.27 6.35
C LEU A 258 10.80 3.05 6.86
N LEU A 259 11.30 3.14 8.09
CA LEU A 259 12.29 2.20 8.62
C LEU A 259 11.64 1.10 9.46
N GLY A 260 12.29 -0.06 9.50
CA GLY A 260 11.93 -1.19 10.36
C GLY A 260 12.88 -1.32 11.55
N GLU A 261 12.50 -2.11 12.55
CA GLU A 261 13.37 -2.41 13.69
C GLU A 261 14.58 -3.26 13.25
N GLU A 262 14.39 -4.16 12.29
CA GLU A 262 15.38 -5.13 11.83
C GLU A 262 16.65 -4.52 11.22
N ALA A 263 16.54 -3.32 10.66
CA ALA A 263 17.62 -2.62 9.97
C ALA A 263 17.73 -1.14 10.39
N TYR A 264 17.11 -0.76 11.52
CA TYR A 264 16.94 0.62 11.92
C TYR A 264 18.25 1.42 11.88
N GLU A 265 19.30 0.94 12.55
CA GLU A 265 20.59 1.65 12.64
C GLU A 265 21.23 1.89 11.27
N ALA A 266 21.24 0.88 10.41
CA ALA A 266 21.84 0.97 9.09
C ALA A 266 21.07 1.94 8.18
N GLU A 267 19.74 1.87 8.21
CA GLU A 267 18.87 2.73 7.42
C GLU A 267 18.81 4.17 7.96
N ARG A 268 18.84 4.34 9.28
CA ARG A 268 18.93 5.64 9.94
C ARG A 268 20.22 6.36 9.58
N THR A 269 21.33 5.62 9.48
CA THR A 269 22.61 6.16 9.00
C THR A 269 22.47 6.77 7.60
N VAL A 270 21.68 6.17 6.70
CA VAL A 270 21.41 6.77 5.36
C VAL A 270 20.73 8.12 5.52
N LEU A 271 19.70 8.23 6.37
CA LEU A 271 18.99 9.49 6.58
C LEU A 271 19.93 10.56 7.15
N ASP A 272 20.77 10.21 8.12
CA ASP A 272 21.70 11.16 8.72
C ASP A 272 22.75 11.64 7.70
N GLU A 273 23.20 10.78 6.78
CA GLU A 273 24.03 11.18 5.64
C GLU A 273 23.29 12.15 4.70
N MET A 274 22.01 11.90 4.38
CA MET A 274 21.23 12.81 3.53
C MET A 274 21.02 14.16 4.19
N LYS A 275 20.82 14.17 5.52
CA LYS A 275 20.77 15.39 6.32
C LYS A 275 22.09 16.16 6.26
N ALA A 276 23.23 15.46 6.32
CA ALA A 276 24.56 16.07 6.19
C ALA A 276 24.80 16.69 4.79
N LEU A 277 24.13 16.17 3.76
CA LEU A 277 24.13 16.74 2.40
C LEU A 277 23.15 17.91 2.22
N GLY A 278 22.36 18.24 3.24
CA GLY A 278 21.49 19.41 3.27
C GLY A 278 19.99 19.10 3.15
N ALA A 279 19.60 17.84 2.98
CA ALA A 279 18.19 17.48 2.93
C ALA A 279 17.48 17.74 4.26
N ALA A 280 16.20 18.10 4.18
CA ALA A 280 15.29 17.87 5.30
C ALA A 280 14.96 16.37 5.37
N THR A 281 15.04 15.78 6.54
CA THR A 281 14.82 14.33 6.73
C THR A 281 13.70 14.06 7.71
N LEU A 282 12.89 13.04 7.43
CA LEU A 282 11.83 12.59 8.32
C LEU A 282 11.89 11.07 8.50
N CYS A 283 12.09 10.61 9.73
CA CYS A 283 12.19 9.19 10.10
C CYS A 283 10.87 8.70 10.73
N ILE A 284 10.23 7.73 10.06
CA ILE A 284 9.01 7.04 10.53
C ILE A 284 9.42 5.59 10.82
N ALA A 285 9.33 5.14 12.07
CA ALA A 285 9.79 3.80 12.45
C ALA A 285 9.17 3.31 13.76
N PRO A 286 9.22 2.00 14.08
CA PRO A 286 8.82 1.48 15.38
C PRO A 286 9.99 1.59 16.38
N HIS A 287 10.57 2.79 16.49
CA HIS A 287 11.77 3.03 17.28
C HIS A 287 11.64 4.37 18.02
N GLU A 288 12.05 4.43 19.29
CA GLU A 288 11.85 5.62 20.15
C GLU A 288 12.59 6.88 19.65
N ALA A 289 13.69 6.70 18.93
CA ALA A 289 14.47 7.79 18.34
C ALA A 289 13.94 8.27 16.98
N ALA A 290 12.83 7.71 16.47
CA ALA A 290 12.20 8.17 15.24
C ALA A 290 11.48 9.52 15.43
N ASP A 291 11.38 10.31 14.37
CA ASP A 291 10.59 11.55 14.39
C ASP A 291 9.09 11.23 14.55
N TYR A 292 8.65 10.08 14.04
CA TYR A 292 7.34 9.49 14.31
C TYR A 292 7.45 8.01 14.67
N VAL A 293 6.94 7.67 15.86
CA VAL A 293 6.95 6.31 16.39
C VAL A 293 5.70 5.54 15.97
N VAL A 294 5.91 4.43 15.28
CA VAL A 294 4.89 3.44 14.92
C VAL A 294 4.78 2.38 16.02
N ASP A 295 3.56 1.97 16.38
CA ASP A 295 3.37 0.90 17.35
C ASP A 295 3.49 -0.47 16.67
N ALA A 296 4.58 -1.20 16.96
CA ALA A 296 4.84 -2.55 16.45
C ALA A 296 4.23 -3.67 17.31
N SER A 297 3.33 -3.33 18.25
CA SER A 297 2.62 -4.34 19.05
C SER A 297 1.93 -5.36 18.15
N PRO A 298 2.08 -6.68 18.39
CA PRO A 298 1.40 -7.72 17.61
C PRO A 298 -0.13 -7.57 17.61
N SER A 299 -0.71 -6.87 18.59
CA SER A 299 -2.15 -6.59 18.65
C SER A 299 -2.65 -5.58 17.62
N LEU A 300 -1.77 -4.97 16.82
CA LEU A 300 -2.11 -3.93 15.85
C LEU A 300 -1.66 -4.33 14.44
N PRO A 301 -2.36 -3.86 13.40
CA PRO A 301 -1.78 -3.78 12.05
C PRO A 301 -0.64 -2.76 12.06
N THR A 302 0.60 -3.18 11.81
CA THR A 302 1.77 -2.29 11.94
C THR A 302 2.00 -1.48 10.66
N LEU A 303 1.83 -2.09 9.48
CA LEU A 303 2.20 -1.45 8.21
C LEU A 303 1.31 -0.26 7.86
N VAL A 304 0.04 -0.31 8.27
CA VAL A 304 -0.93 0.75 7.98
C VAL A 304 -0.59 2.08 8.67
N GLN A 305 0.15 2.04 9.78
CA GLN A 305 0.42 3.22 10.61
C GLN A 305 1.39 4.23 9.97
N TYR A 306 2.14 3.83 8.93
CA TYR A 306 3.02 4.73 8.17
C TYR A 306 2.24 5.61 7.19
N LEU A 307 1.09 5.13 6.70
CA LEU A 307 0.34 5.74 5.60
C LEU A 307 -0.18 7.14 5.89
N PRO A 308 -0.75 7.45 7.06
CA PRO A 308 -1.39 8.74 7.23
C PRO A 308 -0.40 9.91 7.17
N MET A 309 0.84 9.70 7.64
CA MET A 309 1.89 10.72 7.58
C MET A 309 2.28 11.05 6.14
N ILE A 310 2.55 10.03 5.31
CA ILE A 310 2.93 10.24 3.89
C ILE A 310 1.78 10.85 3.08
N GLN A 311 0.53 10.51 3.40
CA GLN A 311 -0.65 11.04 2.72
C GLN A 311 -0.92 12.49 3.13
N TRP A 312 -0.81 12.84 4.42
CA TRP A 312 -0.89 14.24 4.85
C TRP A 312 0.21 15.09 4.23
N LEU A 313 1.44 14.57 4.08
CA LEU A 313 2.53 15.31 3.44
C LEU A 313 2.21 15.63 1.98
N ALA A 314 1.72 14.66 1.21
CA ALA A 314 1.29 14.86 -0.17
C ALA A 314 0.09 15.82 -0.28
N PHE A 315 -0.89 15.68 0.62
CA PHE A 315 -2.06 16.55 0.70
C PHE A 315 -1.68 18.00 1.01
N SER A 316 -0.91 18.24 2.08
CA SER A 316 -0.46 19.58 2.48
C SER A 316 0.34 20.25 1.37
N ARG A 317 1.19 19.48 0.66
CA ARG A 317 1.92 19.96 -0.52
C ARG A 317 0.96 20.39 -1.64
N ALA A 318 -0.04 19.57 -1.96
CA ALA A 318 -1.02 19.87 -2.99
C ALA A 318 -1.80 21.15 -2.69
N ILE A 319 -2.27 21.31 -1.44
CA ILE A 319 -2.99 22.51 -1.00
C ILE A 319 -2.11 23.76 -1.08
N GLN A 320 -0.84 23.68 -0.63
CA GLN A 320 0.08 24.83 -0.72
C GLN A 320 0.46 25.19 -2.18
N LYS A 321 0.41 24.23 -3.12
CA LYS A 321 0.55 24.47 -4.56
C LYS A 321 -0.77 24.92 -5.22
N GLY A 322 -1.87 25.02 -4.46
CA GLY A 322 -3.19 25.38 -4.97
C GLY A 322 -3.82 24.33 -5.89
N LEU A 323 -3.42 23.06 -5.77
CA LEU A 323 -3.94 21.95 -6.57
C LEU A 323 -5.20 21.33 -5.94
N ASP A 324 -5.92 20.50 -6.71
CA ASP A 324 -7.10 19.77 -6.23
C ASP A 324 -6.77 18.27 -6.10
N PRO A 325 -6.47 17.77 -4.88
CA PRO A 325 -6.15 16.36 -4.69
C PRO A 325 -7.37 15.43 -4.81
N ASP A 326 -8.60 15.97 -4.76
CA ASP A 326 -9.82 15.17 -5.00
C ASP A 326 -9.94 14.76 -6.46
N ASN A 327 -9.50 15.64 -7.38
CA ASN A 327 -9.57 15.47 -8.83
C ASN A 327 -8.20 15.78 -9.48
N PRO A 328 -7.18 14.92 -9.29
CA PRO A 328 -5.88 15.08 -9.91
C PRO A 328 -5.98 15.18 -11.43
N ARG A 329 -5.11 16.00 -12.02
CA ARG A 329 -5.08 16.21 -13.46
C ARG A 329 -4.80 14.89 -14.20
N ASN A 330 -5.60 14.60 -15.22
CA ASN A 330 -5.50 13.44 -16.13
C ASN A 330 -5.77 12.07 -15.48
N LEU A 331 -6.32 12.00 -14.27
CA LEU A 331 -6.62 10.73 -13.60
C LEU A 331 -8.12 10.48 -13.46
N THR A 332 -8.50 9.20 -13.49
CA THR A 332 -9.85 8.71 -13.18
C THR A 332 -9.78 7.73 -12.02
N SER A 333 -10.88 7.60 -11.27
CA SER A 333 -10.95 6.71 -10.09
C SER A 333 -10.91 5.22 -10.45
N VAL A 334 -11.35 4.87 -11.66
CA VAL A 334 -11.30 3.52 -12.22
C VAL A 334 -10.79 3.61 -13.65
N VAL A 335 -9.92 2.67 -14.01
CA VAL A 335 -9.45 2.48 -15.40
C VAL A 335 -10.34 1.43 -16.05
N HIS A 336 -11.07 1.84 -17.07
CA HIS A 336 -11.78 0.95 -17.98
C HIS A 336 -11.06 0.99 -19.32
N LEU A 337 -10.43 -0.13 -19.69
CA LEU A 337 -9.87 -0.26 -21.03
C LEU A 337 -11.01 -0.52 -22.02
N GLN A 338 -10.93 0.09 -23.19
CA GLN A 338 -11.80 -0.28 -24.32
C GLN A 338 -11.45 -1.71 -24.78
N ASP A 339 -12.40 -2.41 -25.39
CA ASP A 339 -12.30 -3.85 -25.74
C ASP A 339 -11.20 -4.23 -26.75
N GLU A 340 -10.34 -3.28 -27.15
CA GLU A 340 -9.30 -3.43 -28.18
C GLU A 340 -8.12 -4.34 -27.80
N PHE A 341 -8.06 -4.89 -26.59
CA PHE A 341 -7.04 -5.88 -26.19
C PHE A 341 -7.56 -7.33 -26.18
N SER A 342 -8.49 -7.66 -27.09
CA SER A 342 -8.92 -9.03 -27.37
C SER A 342 -8.09 -9.66 -28.50
N GLY A 343 -6.76 -9.58 -28.36
CA GLY A 343 -5.78 -10.18 -29.28
C GLY A 343 -5.27 -11.52 -28.77
#